data_AF-A0A7W8M6Z8-F1
#
_entry.id   AF-A0A7W8M6Z8-F1
#
_cell.length_a   1.000
_cell.length_b   1.000
_cell.length_c   1.000
_cell.angle_alpha   90.00
_cell.angle_beta   90.00
_cell.angle_gamma   90.00
#
_symmetry.space_group_name_H-M   'P 1'
#
loop_
_entity.id
_entity.type
_entity.pdbx_description
1 polymer ?
#
loop_
_entity_poly.entity_id
_entity_poly.type
_entity_poly.pdbx_seq_one_letter_code
_entity_poly.pdbx_strand_id
1 'polypeptide(L)' 'MSAFDVLFSTDFGLMSVFVILFMLGMAVFFIRFFIRNMERDERNASKK' A
#
# COMPACT_ATOMS: atom_id res chain seq x y z
N MET A 1 5.28 34.63 1.88
CA MET A 1 4.26 33.58 1.83
C MET A 1 4.82 32.47 0.96
N SER A 2 5.30 31.39 1.58
CA SER A 2 6.11 30.35 0.93
C SER A 2 5.20 29.40 0.13
N ALA A 3 5.54 29.12 -1.13
CA ALA A 3 4.80 28.18 -1.98
C ALA A 3 4.75 26.75 -1.38
N PHE A 4 5.77 26.38 -0.59
CA PHE A 4 5.82 25.13 0.15
C PHE A 4 4.76 25.04 1.25
N ASP A 5 4.44 26.14 1.93
CA ASP A 5 3.40 26.14 2.97
C ASP A 5 2.01 26.00 2.36
N VAL A 6 1.77 26.52 1.16
CA VAL A 6 0.51 26.30 0.45
C VAL A 6 0.41 24.84 -0.01
N LEU A 7 1.48 24.24 -0.54
CA LEU A 7 1.42 22.85 -1.02
C LEU A 7 1.20 21.82 0.11
N PHE A 8 1.76 22.07 1.30
CA PHE A 8 1.58 21.22 2.46
C PHE A 8 0.38 21.60 3.36
N SER A 9 -0.06 22.87 3.37
CA SER A 9 -1.24 23.30 4.14
C SER A 9 -2.55 23.23 3.35
N THR A 10 -2.51 23.17 2.02
CA THR A 10 -3.73 23.00 1.22
C THR A 10 -4.20 21.55 1.35
N ASP A 11 -5.47 21.36 1.73
CA ASP A 11 -6.10 20.05 1.97
C ASP A 11 -5.83 19.01 0.86
N PHE A 12 -5.62 19.46 -0.38
CA PHE A 12 -5.27 18.63 -1.53
C PHE A 12 -3.93 17.89 -1.41
N GLY A 13 -2.90 18.52 -0.83
CA GLY A 13 -1.58 17.90 -0.70
C GLY A 13 -1.59 16.77 0.33
N LEU A 14 -2.19 17.02 1.50
CA LEU A 14 -2.30 16.03 2.57
C LEU A 14 -3.19 14.85 2.17
N MET A 15 -4.32 15.12 1.50
CA MET A 15 -5.19 14.07 0.94
C MET A 15 -4.45 13.19 -0.08
N SER A 16 -3.65 13.80 -0.97
CA SER A 16 -2.88 13.04 -1.95
C SER A 16 -1.83 12.14 -1.29
N VAL A 17 -1.11 12.66 -0.29
CA VAL A 17 -0.13 11.88 0.50
C VAL A 17 -0.82 10.74 1.24
N PHE A 18 -1.99 10.98 1.83
CA PHE A 18 -2.77 9.94 2.51
C PHE A 18 -3.16 8.80 1.57
N VAL A 19 -3.64 9.12 0.37
CA VAL A 19 -3.99 8.12 -0.65
C VAL A 19 -2.76 7.32 -1.10
N ILE A 20 -1.62 7.97 -1.29
CA ILE A 20 -0.37 7.28 -1.67
C ILE A 20 0.06 6.30 -0.57
N LEU A 21 0.05 6.74 0.69
CA LEU A 21 0.36 5.87 1.84
C LEU A 21 -0.64 4.71 1.96
N PHE A 22 -1.93 4.97 1.72
CA PHE A 22 -2.96 3.94 1.73
C PHE A 22 -2.74 2.92 0.60
N MET A 23 -2.46 3.37 -0.62
CA MET A 23 -2.15 2.50 -1.76
C MET A 23 -0.91 1.63 -1.49
N LEU A 24 0.16 2.22 -0.95
CA LEU A 24 1.37 1.48 -0.60
C LEU A 24 1.12 0.46 0.51
N GLY A 25 0.37 0.85 1.55
CA GLY A 25 -0.03 -0.05 2.64
C GLY A 25 -0.84 -1.23 2.14
N MET A 26 -1.82 -0.97 1.27
CA MET A 26 -2.63 -2.02 0.64
C MET A 26 -1.80 -2.91 -0.29
N ALA A 27 -0.86 -2.35 -1.07
CA ALA A 27 0.02 -3.14 -1.93
C ALA A 27 0.88 -4.12 -1.11
N VAL A 28 1.49 -3.66 -0.03
CA VAL A 28 2.28 -4.52 0.88
C VAL A 28 1.38 -5.55 1.57
N PHE A 29 0.19 -5.16 2.02
CA PHE A 29 -0.78 -6.07 2.63
C PHE A 29 -1.19 -7.19 1.66
N PHE A 30 -1.51 -6.85 0.41
CA PHE A 30 -1.86 -7.83 -0.61
C PHE A 30 -0.69 -8.76 -0.90
N ILE A 31 0.52 -8.24 -1.13
CA ILE A 31 1.72 -9.09 -1.35
C ILE A 31 1.91 -10.04 -0.17
N ARG A 32 1.82 -9.53 1.06
CA ARG A 32 1.94 -10.33 2.29
C ARG A 32 0.85 -11.40 2.38
N PHE A 33 -0.39 -11.05 2.05
CA PHE A 33 -1.53 -11.95 2.05
C PHE A 33 -1.37 -13.05 1.00
N PHE A 34 -1.03 -12.69 -0.23
CA PHE A 34 -0.79 -13.62 -1.34
C PHE A 34 0.38 -14.56 -1.03
N ILE A 35 1.50 -14.08 -0.48
CA ILE A 35 2.61 -14.96 -0.08
C ILE A 35 2.16 -15.97 0.99
N ARG A 36 1.42 -15.53 2.02
CA ARG A 36 0.90 -16.44 3.06
C ARG A 36 -0.11 -17.45 2.52
N ASN A 37 -0.88 -17.06 1.50
CA ASN A 37 -1.87 -17.93 0.88
C ASN A 37 -1.23 -18.88 -0.14
N MET A 38 -0.25 -18.41 -0.92
CA MET A 38 0.59 -19.23 -1.79
C MET A 38 1.39 -20.25 -1.02
N GLU A 39 1.94 -19.96 0.16
CA GLU A 39 2.59 -20.97 1.00
C GLU A 39 1.65 -22.15 1.33
N ARG A 40 0.34 -21.90 1.43
CA ARG A 40 -0.67 -22.96 1.65
C ARG A 40 -1.00 -23.71 0.36
N ASP A 41 -1.08 -23.01 -0.76
CA ASP A 41 -1.36 -23.63 -2.07
C ASP A 41 -0.15 -24.40 -2.63
N GLU A 42 1.08 -23.90 -2.48
CA GLU A 42 2.32 -24.57 -2.87
C GLU A 42 2.56 -25.86 -2.07
N ARG A 43 2.24 -25.87 -0.77
CA ARG A 43 2.28 -27.07 0.06
C ARG A 43 1.28 -28.15 -0.37
N ASN A 44 0.16 -27.75 -0.99
CA ASN A 44 -0.82 -28.67 -1.54
C ASN A 44 -0.51 -29.06 -3.00
N ALA A 45 0.10 -28.16 -3.78
CA ALA A 45 0.50 -28.41 -5.17
C ALA A 45 1.72 -29.33 -5.27
N SER A 46 2.69 -29.24 -4.33
CA SER A 46 3.83 -30.17 -4.27
C SER A 46 3.45 -31.58 -3.80
N LYS A 47 2.21 -31.81 -3.36
CA LYS A 47 1.72 -33.11 -2.88
C LYS A 47 0.90 -33.89 -3.92
N LYS A 48 0.76 -33.39 -5.15
CA LYS A 48 0.07 -34.06 -6.24
C LYS A 48 1.04 -34.45 -7.36
#